data_AF-A0A832BQ56-F1
#
_entry.id   AF-A0A832BQ56-F1
#
_cell.length_a   1.000
_cell.length_b   1.000
_cell.length_c   1.000
_cell.angle_alpha   90.00
_cell.angle_beta   90.00
_cell.angle_gamma   90.00
#
_symmetry.space_group_name_H-M   'P 1'
#
loop_
_entity.id
_entity.type
_entity.pdbx_description
1 polymer ?
#
loop_
_entity_poly.entity_id
_entity_poly.type
_entity_poly.pdbx_seq_one_letter_code
_entity_poly.pdbx_strand_id
1 'polypeptide(L)'
;MGLRYSMNRILIGLVVLAVLVSGISILKQIYDIETTKNDGSNLGMANPAAVYCVQMGYEYRIENTPKGQMGVCVFPDRTECEEWAFFRGECGQKWAKVDYEVGNCTDLKRGYENYYVYDSVAKVIRAYVTVNCGSDEVLVERGEVYRIIEKDYDGLLLKCLCQKEVKIFNATDISVEFVGLSGEAQKLEKRELEFCGWSTYASCKTDSDCRVGGCSGQVCMGAGEDIVTTCEWKECYNPSGMRCGCVNNACQWVKI
;
A
#
# COMPACT_ATOMS: atom_id res chain seq x y z
N MET A 1 40.32 12.80 82.36
CA MET A 1 39.65 11.88 81.41
C MET A 1 38.30 12.42 80.86
N GLY A 2 37.97 13.72 81.02
CA GLY A 2 36.63 14.27 80.67
C GLY A 2 36.53 15.13 79.40
N LEU A 3 37.63 15.48 78.72
CA LEU A 3 37.62 16.39 77.56
C LEU A 3 37.46 15.68 76.20
N ARG A 4 37.81 14.39 76.10
CA ARG A 4 37.67 13.61 74.86
C ARG A 4 36.22 13.16 74.58
N TYR A 5 35.38 13.09 75.61
CA TYR A 5 33.97 12.64 75.49
C TYR A 5 33.03 13.73 74.95
N SER A 6 33.36 15.01 75.20
CA SER A 6 32.57 16.17 74.73
C SER A 6 32.75 16.43 73.23
N MET A 7 33.97 16.30 72.72
CA MET A 7 34.29 16.58 71.30
C MET A 7 33.62 15.59 70.34
N ASN A 8 33.44 14.34 70.75
CA ASN A 8 32.76 13.31 69.95
C ASN A 8 31.24 13.56 69.83
N ARG A 9 30.61 14.13 70.86
CA ARG A 9 29.17 14.48 70.83
C ARG A 9 28.88 15.67 69.92
N ILE A 10 29.78 16.66 69.91
CA ILE A 10 29.68 17.83 69.02
C ILE A 10 29.88 17.40 67.56
N LEU A 11 30.84 16.51 67.29
CA LEU A 11 31.09 16.01 65.94
C LEU A 11 29.91 15.20 65.38
N ILE A 12 29.32 14.32 66.19
CA ILE A 12 28.12 13.56 65.81
C ILE A 12 26.93 14.50 65.58
N GLY A 13 26.75 15.52 66.42
CA GLY A 13 25.68 16.53 66.24
C GLY A 13 25.81 17.32 64.94
N LEU A 14 27.03 17.71 64.55
CA LEU A 14 27.28 18.42 63.29
C LEU A 14 27.06 17.54 62.06
N VAL A 15 27.42 16.25 62.13
CA VAL A 15 27.19 15.29 61.03
C VAL A 15 25.70 15.01 60.84
N VAL A 16 24.92 14.84 61.93
CA VAL A 16 23.47 14.63 61.85
C VAL A 16 22.75 15.85 61.28
N LEU A 17 23.16 17.07 61.68
CA LEU A 17 22.58 18.31 61.14
C LEU A 17 22.86 18.46 59.64
N ALA A 18 24.07 18.10 59.17
CA ALA A 18 24.43 18.16 57.76
C ALA A 18 23.64 17.17 56.88
N VAL A 19 23.33 15.97 57.38
CA VAL A 19 22.52 14.97 56.68
C VAL A 19 21.05 15.39 56.59
N LEU A 20 20.52 16.06 57.62
CA LEU A 20 19.14 16.55 57.62
C LEU A 20 18.95 17.73 56.65
N VAL A 21 19.94 18.62 56.53
CA VAL A 21 19.89 19.77 55.60
C VAL A 21 20.02 19.33 54.14
N SER A 22 20.82 18.30 53.84
CA SER A 22 20.94 17.78 52.46
C SER A 22 19.70 17.00 51.99
N GLY A 23 18.99 16.33 52.90
CA GLY A 23 17.75 15.62 52.59
C GLY A 23 16.59 16.53 52.14
N ILE A 24 16.52 17.76 52.65
CA ILE A 24 15.47 18.74 52.30
C ILE A 24 15.67 19.27 50.85
N SER A 25 16.91 19.41 50.40
CA SER A 25 17.23 19.87 49.04
C SER A 25 16.86 18.85 47.96
N ILE A 26 16.94 17.55 48.27
CA ILE A 26 16.57 16.46 47.35
C ILE A 26 15.04 16.39 47.19
N LEU A 27 14.29 16.62 48.27
CA LEU A 27 12.82 16.60 48.25
C LEU A 27 12.23 17.76 47.42
N LYS A 28 12.86 18.93 47.43
CA LYS A 28 12.44 20.07 46.59
C LYS A 28 12.60 19.78 45.09
N GLN A 29 13.63 19.02 44.72
CA GLN A 29 13.93 18.65 43.34
C GLN A 29 12.94 17.62 42.76
N ILE A 30 12.34 16.78 43.61
CA ILE A 30 11.34 15.79 43.20
C ILE A 30 9.96 16.44 43.00
N TYR A 31 9.63 17.47 43.80
CA TYR A 31 8.34 18.18 43.71
C TYR A 31 8.19 18.97 42.39
N ASP A 32 9.25 19.60 41.89
CA ASP A 32 9.19 20.42 40.66
C ASP A 32 9.00 19.57 39.37
N ILE A 33 9.29 18.27 39.43
CA ILE A 33 9.15 17.35 38.28
C ILE A 33 7.68 16.99 38.02
N GLU A 34 6.83 16.93 39.05
CA GLU A 34 5.41 16.59 38.87
C GLU A 34 4.57 17.76 38.34
N THR A 35 5.03 19.01 38.49
CA THR A 35 4.26 20.20 38.10
C THR A 35 4.42 20.65 36.64
N THR A 36 5.31 20.05 35.84
CA THR A 36 5.55 20.47 34.44
C THR A 36 4.86 19.58 33.39
N LYS A 37 4.07 18.58 33.80
CA LYS A 37 3.39 17.66 32.88
C LYS A 37 1.87 17.87 32.86
N ASN A 38 1.44 19.12 32.77
CA ASN A 38 0.05 19.43 32.44
C ASN A 38 -0.05 20.77 31.69
N ASP A 39 0.63 20.84 30.53
CA ASP A 39 0.15 21.69 29.46
C ASP A 39 -0.81 20.84 28.62
N GLY A 40 -2.08 20.88 28.99
CA GLY A 40 -3.17 20.43 28.16
C GLY A 40 -3.26 21.34 26.95
N SER A 41 -2.30 21.21 26.03
CA SER A 41 -2.46 21.80 24.71
C SER A 41 -3.68 21.13 24.10
N ASN A 42 -4.63 21.95 23.66
CA ASN A 42 -5.58 21.53 22.65
C ASN A 42 -4.76 21.05 21.46
N LEU A 43 -4.40 19.76 21.44
CA LEU A 43 -3.90 19.08 20.27
C LEU A 43 -5.07 19.08 19.28
N GLY A 44 -5.20 20.19 18.56
CA GLY A 44 -6.02 20.24 17.37
C GLY A 44 -5.64 19.03 16.52
N MET A 45 -6.65 18.26 16.10
CA MET A 45 -6.47 17.10 15.26
C MET A 45 -5.47 17.45 14.15
N ALA A 46 -4.35 16.73 14.09
CA ALA A 46 -3.30 17.02 13.12
C ALA A 46 -3.90 17.00 11.71
N ASN A 47 -3.57 18.00 10.89
CA ASN A 47 -4.02 18.06 9.51
C ASN A 47 -3.50 16.81 8.77
N PRO A 48 -4.39 15.91 8.29
CA PRO A 48 -3.98 14.68 7.64
C PRO A 48 -3.07 14.91 6.42
N ALA A 49 -3.29 15.99 5.67
CA ALA A 49 -2.49 16.32 4.49
C ALA A 49 -1.05 16.74 4.88
N ALA A 50 -0.91 17.63 5.87
CA ALA A 50 0.39 18.00 6.42
C ALA A 50 1.14 16.79 7.00
N VAL A 51 0.45 15.93 7.75
CA VAL A 51 1.04 14.71 8.32
C VAL A 51 1.53 13.79 7.21
N TYR A 52 0.72 13.56 6.18
CA TYR A 52 1.10 12.75 5.03
C TYR A 52 2.36 13.31 4.33
N CYS A 53 2.38 14.62 4.07
CA CYS A 53 3.54 15.31 3.49
C CYS A 53 4.85 15.02 4.24
N VAL A 54 4.83 15.23 5.55
CA VAL A 54 6.00 15.07 6.42
C VAL A 54 6.35 13.58 6.60
N GLN A 55 5.36 12.69 6.67
CA GLN A 55 5.59 11.25 6.80
C GLN A 55 6.25 10.67 5.54
N MET A 56 5.98 11.24 4.37
CA MET A 56 6.68 10.90 3.12
C MET A 56 8.10 11.49 3.05
N GLY A 57 8.52 12.25 4.07
CA GLY A 57 9.86 12.82 4.19
C GLY A 57 10.05 14.13 3.44
N TYR A 58 8.96 14.80 3.03
CA TYR A 58 9.01 16.04 2.26
C TYR A 58 8.99 17.27 3.16
N GLU A 59 9.55 18.37 2.66
CA GLU A 59 9.48 19.66 3.34
C GLU A 59 8.04 20.16 3.27
N TYR A 60 7.49 20.57 4.43
CA TYR A 60 6.14 21.15 4.53
C TYR A 60 6.25 22.62 4.91
N ARG A 61 5.60 23.49 4.13
CA ARG A 61 5.59 24.94 4.34
C ARG A 61 4.17 25.46 4.36
N ILE A 62 3.92 26.48 5.17
CA ILE A 62 2.66 27.23 5.17
C ILE A 62 2.86 28.53 4.40
N GLU A 63 1.97 28.80 3.45
CA GLU A 63 1.94 30.04 2.69
C GLU A 63 0.72 30.88 3.02
N ASN A 64 0.92 32.19 3.16
CA ASN A 64 -0.18 33.13 3.35
C ASN A 64 -0.75 33.51 1.98
N THR A 65 -2.02 33.19 1.76
CA THR A 65 -2.77 33.55 0.56
C THR A 65 -3.85 34.60 0.91
N PRO A 66 -4.41 35.31 -0.08
CA PRO A 66 -5.56 36.20 0.16
C PRO A 66 -6.78 35.51 0.78
N LYS A 67 -6.87 34.16 0.68
CA LYS A 67 -7.97 33.34 1.21
C LYS A 67 -7.66 32.71 2.58
N GLY A 68 -6.47 32.97 3.14
CA GLY A 68 -6.00 32.36 4.39
C GLY A 68 -4.68 31.61 4.19
N GLN A 69 -4.36 30.71 5.11
CA GLN A 69 -3.15 29.89 5.05
C GLN A 69 -3.37 28.64 4.20
N MET A 70 -2.34 28.25 3.45
CA MET A 70 -2.32 27.05 2.62
C MET A 70 -1.06 26.25 2.90
N GLY A 71 -1.20 24.95 3.12
CA GLY A 71 -0.06 24.04 3.23
C GLY A 71 0.48 23.65 1.86
N VAL A 72 1.80 23.57 1.74
CA VAL A 72 2.51 23.20 0.51
C VAL A 72 3.56 22.15 0.85
N CYS A 73 3.56 21.07 0.07
CA CYS A 73 4.61 20.06 0.04
C CYS A 73 5.68 20.44 -0.98
N VAL A 74 6.94 20.42 -0.54
CA VAL A 74 8.11 20.66 -1.39
C VAL A 74 8.85 19.34 -1.54
N PHE A 75 8.91 18.84 -2.77
CA PHE A 75 9.50 17.55 -3.10
C PHE A 75 11.04 17.63 -3.28
N PRO A 76 11.76 16.50 -3.31
CA PRO A 76 13.23 16.48 -3.46
C PRO A 76 13.75 17.15 -4.74
N ASP A 77 12.97 17.17 -5.82
CA ASP A 77 13.31 17.88 -7.06
C ASP A 77 12.93 19.37 -7.07
N ARG A 78 12.53 19.90 -5.89
CA ARG A 78 12.07 21.28 -5.67
C ARG A 78 10.74 21.63 -6.32
N THR A 79 10.04 20.67 -6.93
CA THR A 79 8.65 20.88 -7.34
C THR A 79 7.74 20.96 -6.10
N GLU A 80 6.66 21.73 -6.22
CA GLU A 80 5.75 22.01 -5.10
C GLU A 80 4.33 21.58 -5.46
N CYS A 81 3.57 21.14 -4.46
CA CYS A 81 2.17 20.72 -4.61
C CYS A 81 1.41 21.12 -3.34
N GLU A 82 0.20 21.64 -3.50
CA GLU A 82 -0.67 21.97 -2.37
C GLU A 82 -0.96 20.70 -1.56
N GLU A 83 -0.94 20.79 -0.23
CA GLU A 83 -0.93 19.62 0.65
C GLU A 83 -2.12 18.69 0.42
N TRP A 84 -3.32 19.22 0.22
CA TRP A 84 -4.52 18.43 0.02
C TRP A 84 -4.60 17.86 -1.39
N ALA A 85 -4.14 18.60 -2.39
CA ALA A 85 -3.96 18.11 -3.75
C ALA A 85 -2.96 16.95 -3.78
N PHE A 86 -1.85 17.04 -3.03
CA PHE A 86 -0.90 15.93 -2.89
C PHE A 86 -1.53 14.73 -2.18
N PHE A 87 -2.23 14.98 -1.06
CA PHE A 87 -2.92 13.95 -0.29
C PHE A 87 -3.98 13.20 -1.10
N ARG A 88 -4.68 13.88 -2.02
CA ARG A 88 -5.64 13.29 -2.95
C ARG A 88 -5.02 12.75 -4.24
N GLY A 89 -3.71 12.88 -4.44
CA GLY A 89 -3.00 12.42 -5.63
C GLY A 89 -3.25 13.25 -6.90
N GLU A 90 -3.70 14.49 -6.77
CA GLU A 90 -3.97 15.43 -7.87
C GLU A 90 -2.68 16.01 -8.46
N CYS A 91 -1.63 16.13 -7.65
CA CYS A 91 -0.26 16.41 -8.09
C CYS A 91 0.76 15.58 -7.32
N GLY A 92 2.03 15.62 -7.74
CA GLY A 92 3.11 14.92 -7.06
C GLY A 92 3.04 13.41 -7.18
N GLN A 93 2.46 12.86 -8.26
CA GLN A 93 2.29 11.41 -8.43
C GLN A 93 3.62 10.63 -8.34
N LYS A 94 4.73 11.29 -8.73
CA LYS A 94 6.10 10.77 -8.56
C LYS A 94 6.48 10.48 -7.10
N TRP A 95 5.85 11.21 -6.19
CA TRP A 95 6.17 11.29 -4.77
C TRP A 95 5.06 10.67 -3.90
N ALA A 96 3.94 10.28 -4.51
CA ALA A 96 2.83 9.65 -3.80
C ALA A 96 3.20 8.22 -3.39
N LYS A 97 2.79 7.83 -2.19
CA LYS A 97 2.88 6.43 -1.76
C LYS A 97 2.05 5.55 -2.68
N VAL A 98 2.65 4.48 -3.18
CA VAL A 98 1.92 3.42 -3.88
C VAL A 98 1.49 2.37 -2.88
N ASP A 99 0.21 2.01 -2.88
CA ASP A 99 -0.30 0.88 -2.11
C ASP A 99 -0.18 -0.38 -2.96
N TYR A 100 0.63 -1.34 -2.51
CA TYR A 100 0.89 -2.56 -3.26
C TYR A 100 1.23 -3.75 -2.35
N GLU A 101 0.99 -4.94 -2.87
CA GLU A 101 1.37 -6.21 -2.27
C GLU A 101 2.25 -7.01 -3.23
N VAL A 102 3.27 -7.68 -2.70
CA VAL A 102 4.15 -8.57 -3.47
C VAL A 102 3.92 -10.01 -3.00
N GLY A 103 3.53 -10.85 -3.95
CA GLY A 103 3.32 -12.27 -3.74
C GLY A 103 4.62 -13.06 -3.52
N ASN A 104 4.45 -14.28 -3.04
CA ASN A 104 5.53 -15.24 -2.91
C ASN A 104 6.04 -15.69 -4.28
N CYS A 105 7.26 -16.22 -4.30
CA CYS A 105 7.81 -16.85 -5.50
C CYS A 105 6.94 -18.03 -5.92
N THR A 106 6.54 -18.05 -7.19
CA THR A 106 5.76 -19.14 -7.79
C THR A 106 6.63 -19.85 -8.83
N ASP A 107 6.85 -21.15 -8.64
CA ASP A 107 7.48 -21.99 -9.67
C ASP A 107 6.45 -22.33 -10.75
N LEU A 108 6.66 -21.79 -11.95
CA LEU A 108 5.74 -22.00 -13.06
C LEU A 108 6.20 -23.12 -13.97
N LYS A 109 5.31 -24.10 -14.18
CA LYS A 109 5.52 -25.21 -15.13
C LYS A 109 5.53 -24.76 -16.60
N ARG A 110 4.98 -23.58 -16.91
CA ARG A 110 4.84 -23.04 -18.28
C ARG A 110 5.89 -22.00 -18.67
N GLY A 111 6.90 -21.77 -17.83
CA GLY A 111 7.91 -20.74 -18.04
C GLY A 111 7.53 -19.41 -17.39
N TYR A 112 8.49 -18.48 -17.44
CA TYR A 112 8.43 -17.17 -16.80
C TYR A 112 8.08 -16.09 -17.82
N GLU A 113 7.06 -15.29 -17.52
CA GLU A 113 6.61 -14.21 -18.42
C GLU A 113 6.28 -12.94 -17.63
N ASN A 114 6.73 -11.81 -18.17
CA ASN A 114 6.48 -10.49 -17.59
C ASN A 114 5.31 -9.80 -18.30
N TYR A 115 4.21 -9.58 -17.61
CA TYR A 115 3.00 -8.93 -18.16
C TYR A 115 2.16 -8.32 -17.03
N TYR A 116 1.12 -7.57 -17.37
CA TYR A 116 0.16 -7.10 -16.37
C TYR A 116 -1.28 -7.12 -16.88
N VAL A 117 -2.22 -7.15 -15.94
CA VAL A 117 -3.65 -7.00 -16.18
C VAL A 117 -4.16 -5.84 -15.32
N TYR A 118 -5.03 -5.01 -15.87
CA TYR A 118 -5.68 -3.94 -15.12
C TYR A 118 -7.17 -4.24 -14.92
N ASP A 119 -7.60 -4.21 -13.67
CA ASP A 119 -8.99 -4.29 -13.26
C ASP A 119 -9.56 -2.87 -13.09
N SER A 120 -10.44 -2.50 -14.03
CA SER A 120 -11.05 -1.17 -14.06
C SER A 120 -12.12 -0.95 -13.00
N VAL A 121 -12.68 -2.02 -12.44
CA VAL A 121 -13.72 -1.98 -11.40
C VAL A 121 -13.08 -1.87 -10.04
N ALA A 122 -12.13 -2.76 -9.73
CA ALA A 122 -11.40 -2.76 -8.46
C ALA A 122 -10.33 -1.67 -8.38
N LYS A 123 -9.95 -1.07 -9.52
CA LYS A 123 -8.78 -0.17 -9.64
C LYS A 123 -7.51 -0.88 -9.16
N VAL A 124 -7.27 -2.09 -9.67
CA VAL A 124 -6.11 -2.90 -9.29
C VAL A 124 -5.32 -3.28 -10.53
N ILE A 125 -4.00 -3.07 -10.50
CA ILE A 125 -3.08 -3.68 -11.46
C ILE A 125 -2.52 -4.96 -10.84
N ARG A 126 -2.64 -6.08 -11.55
CA ARG A 126 -1.93 -7.33 -11.26
C ARG A 126 -0.81 -7.48 -12.26
N ALA A 127 0.42 -7.24 -11.83
CA ALA A 127 1.61 -7.44 -12.65
C ALA A 127 2.31 -8.74 -12.26
N TYR A 128 2.80 -9.46 -13.24
CA TYR A 128 3.60 -10.65 -13.05
C TYR A 128 5.00 -10.33 -13.53
N VAL A 129 5.98 -10.46 -12.64
CA VAL A 129 7.39 -10.13 -12.92
C VAL A 129 8.30 -11.26 -12.48
N THR A 130 9.30 -11.52 -13.30
CA THR A 130 10.33 -12.53 -13.07
C THR A 130 11.53 -11.87 -12.44
N VAL A 131 11.85 -12.28 -11.22
CA VAL A 131 12.97 -11.76 -10.43
C VAL A 131 13.96 -12.88 -10.12
N ASN A 132 15.17 -12.55 -9.72
CA ASN A 132 16.08 -13.47 -9.08
C ASN A 132 15.48 -13.93 -7.75
N CYS A 133 15.60 -15.22 -7.41
CA CYS A 133 15.06 -15.69 -6.13
C CYS A 133 15.81 -15.12 -4.92
N GLY A 134 17.04 -14.64 -5.13
CA GLY A 134 17.87 -14.02 -4.11
C GLY A 134 17.55 -12.54 -3.86
N SER A 135 16.70 -11.92 -4.69
CA SER A 135 16.37 -10.51 -4.54
C SER A 135 15.69 -10.27 -3.20
N ASP A 136 16.20 -9.27 -2.47
CA ASP A 136 15.70 -8.89 -1.16
C ASP A 136 14.29 -8.32 -1.22
N GLU A 137 14.02 -7.49 -2.24
CA GLU A 137 12.80 -6.70 -2.31
C GLU A 137 12.32 -6.44 -3.74
N VAL A 138 11.00 -6.29 -3.89
CA VAL A 138 10.37 -5.74 -5.08
C VAL A 138 9.61 -4.49 -4.66
N LEU A 139 10.03 -3.33 -5.18
CA LEU A 139 9.44 -2.04 -4.89
C LEU A 139 8.52 -1.59 -6.02
N VAL A 140 7.54 -0.76 -5.69
CA VAL A 140 6.71 -0.08 -6.70
C VAL A 140 6.79 1.43 -6.51
N GLU A 141 7.15 2.12 -7.59
CA GLU A 141 7.14 3.57 -7.69
C GLU A 141 6.06 4.02 -8.69
N ARG A 142 5.47 5.19 -8.44
CA ARG A 142 4.55 5.87 -9.36
C ARG A 142 5.28 7.03 -10.02
N GLY A 143 5.05 7.29 -11.31
CA GLY A 143 5.57 8.45 -12.05
C GLY A 143 4.63 8.90 -13.17
N GLU A 144 5.05 8.80 -14.43
CA GLU A 144 4.12 8.78 -15.59
C GLU A 144 3.60 7.36 -15.87
N VAL A 145 4.32 6.37 -15.36
CA VAL A 145 4.05 4.93 -15.42
C VAL A 145 4.12 4.37 -13.99
N TYR A 146 3.68 3.13 -13.79
CA TYR A 146 4.09 2.36 -12.61
C TYR A 146 5.41 1.67 -12.91
N ARG A 147 6.40 1.79 -12.03
CA ARG A 147 7.66 1.04 -12.13
C ARG A 147 7.75 0.03 -11.01
N ILE A 148 7.88 -1.23 -11.38
CA ILE A 148 8.16 -2.34 -10.48
C ILE A 148 9.67 -2.57 -10.54
N ILE A 149 10.35 -2.49 -9.41
CA ILE A 149 11.80 -2.47 -9.34
C ILE A 149 12.27 -3.63 -8.48
N GLU A 150 13.11 -4.47 -9.08
CA GLU A 150 13.83 -5.52 -8.38
C GLU A 150 15.03 -4.91 -7.62
N LYS A 151 15.13 -5.17 -6.32
CA LYS A 151 16.23 -4.72 -5.47
C LYS A 151 16.97 -5.91 -4.88
N ASP A 152 18.30 -5.80 -4.94
CA ASP A 152 19.27 -6.69 -4.34
C ASP A 152 20.27 -5.79 -3.60
N TYR A 153 20.33 -5.93 -2.28
CA TYR A 153 21.13 -5.11 -1.37
C TYR A 153 22.40 -5.84 -0.93
N ASP A 154 22.39 -7.17 -0.91
CA ASP A 154 23.54 -7.98 -0.51
C ASP A 154 24.42 -8.42 -1.70
N GLY A 155 23.90 -8.27 -2.93
CA GLY A 155 24.58 -8.64 -4.18
C GLY A 155 24.56 -10.14 -4.46
N LEU A 156 23.74 -10.91 -3.73
CA LEU A 156 23.67 -12.36 -3.84
C LEU A 156 22.77 -12.79 -5.00
N LEU A 157 23.39 -12.87 -6.19
CA LEU A 157 22.73 -13.41 -7.36
C LEU A 157 22.62 -14.94 -7.28
N LEU A 158 21.42 -15.44 -7.00
CA LEU A 158 21.14 -16.88 -7.06
C LEU A 158 20.98 -17.35 -8.51
N LYS A 159 21.34 -18.60 -8.78
CA LYS A 159 21.14 -19.24 -10.09
C LYS A 159 19.70 -19.77 -10.26
N CYS A 160 18.72 -18.95 -9.91
CA CYS A 160 17.32 -19.25 -10.11
C CYS A 160 16.53 -17.96 -10.36
N LEU A 161 15.41 -18.13 -11.07
CA LEU A 161 14.41 -17.10 -11.30
C LEU A 161 13.12 -17.54 -10.66
N CYS A 162 12.32 -16.59 -10.22
CA CYS A 162 10.98 -16.84 -9.70
C CYS A 162 9.99 -15.81 -10.21
N GLN A 163 8.74 -16.22 -10.42
CA GLN A 163 7.67 -15.28 -10.76
C GLN A 163 6.97 -14.78 -9.50
N LYS A 164 6.84 -13.47 -9.41
CA LYS A 164 6.05 -12.80 -8.37
C LYS A 164 4.84 -12.10 -8.98
N GLU A 165 3.72 -12.18 -8.29
CA GLU A 165 2.56 -11.32 -8.54
C GLU A 165 2.71 -10.05 -7.71
N VAL A 166 2.62 -8.88 -8.35
CA VAL A 166 2.61 -7.58 -7.71
C VAL A 166 1.24 -6.96 -7.93
N LYS A 167 0.50 -6.75 -6.84
CA LYS A 167 -0.82 -6.11 -6.86
C LYS A 167 -0.66 -4.66 -6.48
N ILE A 168 -1.05 -3.75 -7.36
CA ILE A 168 -1.04 -2.30 -7.10
C ILE A 168 -2.50 -1.86 -6.93
N PHE A 169 -2.84 -1.36 -5.76
CA PHE A 169 -4.19 -0.94 -5.40
C PHE A 169 -4.44 0.53 -5.73
N ASN A 170 -5.72 0.92 -5.85
CA ASN A 170 -6.14 2.26 -6.23
C ASN A 170 -5.43 2.78 -7.50
N ALA A 171 -5.13 1.86 -8.42
CA ALA A 171 -4.34 2.12 -9.59
C ALA A 171 -5.14 2.81 -10.70
N THR A 172 -4.45 3.63 -11.49
CA THR A 172 -4.96 4.19 -12.76
C THR A 172 -4.56 3.30 -13.94
N ASP A 173 -5.35 3.30 -15.01
CA ASP A 173 -5.05 2.54 -16.22
C ASP A 173 -3.93 3.20 -17.06
N ILE A 174 -2.69 3.00 -16.63
CA ILE A 174 -1.49 3.50 -17.31
C ILE A 174 -0.49 2.37 -17.45
N SER A 175 0.56 2.59 -18.25
CA SER A 175 1.58 1.58 -18.48
C SER A 175 2.36 1.20 -17.22
N VAL A 176 2.82 -0.05 -17.21
CA VAL A 176 3.68 -0.63 -16.18
C VAL A 176 5.02 -0.98 -16.83
N GLU A 177 6.10 -0.67 -16.13
CA GLU A 177 7.47 -1.06 -16.47
C GLU A 177 8.05 -1.92 -15.36
N PHE A 178 8.91 -2.87 -15.72
CA PHE A 178 9.71 -3.64 -14.80
C PHE A 178 11.19 -3.27 -14.98
N VAL A 179 11.87 -3.00 -13.88
CA VAL A 179 13.31 -2.71 -13.82
C VAL A 179 13.96 -3.84 -13.05
N GLY A 180 14.63 -4.74 -13.78
CA GLY A 180 15.40 -5.83 -13.19
C GLY A 180 16.77 -5.35 -12.67
N LEU A 181 17.60 -6.29 -12.23
CA LEU A 181 18.94 -5.99 -11.67
C LEU A 181 19.92 -5.32 -12.65
N SER A 182 19.67 -5.39 -13.97
CA SER A 182 20.46 -4.62 -14.96
C SER A 182 20.22 -3.12 -14.89
N GLY A 183 19.12 -2.68 -14.27
CA GLY A 183 18.67 -1.29 -14.26
C GLY A 183 17.96 -0.85 -15.55
N GLU A 184 17.85 -1.72 -16.55
CA GLU A 184 17.10 -1.41 -17.77
C GLU A 184 15.61 -1.56 -17.55
N ALA A 185 14.83 -0.56 -17.97
CA ALA A 185 13.38 -0.59 -17.88
C ALA A 185 12.77 -1.36 -19.06
N GLN A 186 12.05 -2.44 -18.75
CA GLN A 186 11.25 -3.22 -19.68
C GLN A 186 9.77 -2.81 -19.55
N LYS A 187 9.17 -2.31 -20.63
CA LYS A 187 7.71 -2.09 -20.67
C LYS A 187 6.97 -3.43 -20.66
N LEU A 188 6.01 -3.59 -19.75
CA LEU A 188 5.21 -4.81 -19.65
C LEU A 188 4.06 -4.82 -20.67
N GLU A 189 3.78 -6.00 -21.20
CA GLU A 189 2.60 -6.22 -22.03
C GLU A 189 1.33 -6.17 -21.18
N LYS A 190 0.33 -5.39 -21.60
CA LYS A 190 -1.00 -5.40 -20.99
C LYS A 190 -1.81 -6.54 -21.59
N ARG A 191 -2.26 -7.48 -20.77
CA ARG A 191 -3.15 -8.57 -21.18
C ARG A 191 -4.57 -8.30 -20.70
N GLU A 192 -5.56 -8.76 -21.48
CA GLU A 192 -6.94 -8.83 -21.04
C GLU A 192 -7.08 -9.98 -20.03
N LEU A 193 -7.87 -9.77 -18.99
CA LEU A 193 -8.23 -10.84 -18.07
C LEU A 193 -9.02 -11.88 -18.88
N GLU A 194 -8.51 -13.11 -19.03
CA GLU A 194 -9.23 -14.15 -19.77
C GLU A 194 -10.58 -14.42 -19.09
N PHE A 195 -11.66 -14.34 -19.87
CA PHE A 195 -13.00 -14.62 -19.39
C PHE A 195 -13.11 -16.09 -18.95
N CYS A 196 -13.53 -16.32 -17.72
CA CYS A 196 -13.56 -17.65 -17.11
C CYS A 196 -14.98 -18.16 -16.82
N GLY A 197 -16.00 -17.49 -17.35
CA GLY A 197 -17.35 -18.03 -17.36
C GLY A 197 -17.44 -19.25 -18.25
N TRP A 198 -18.48 -20.06 -18.03
CA TRP A 198 -18.70 -21.31 -18.73
C TRP A 198 -20.11 -21.38 -19.30
N SER A 199 -20.33 -22.30 -20.24
CA SER A 199 -21.60 -22.44 -20.94
C SER A 199 -22.21 -23.79 -20.68
N THR A 200 -23.54 -23.88 -20.54
CA THR A 200 -24.22 -25.18 -20.45
C THR A 200 -24.34 -25.86 -21.81
N TYR A 201 -24.23 -25.08 -22.89
CA TYR A 201 -24.45 -25.53 -24.26
C TYR A 201 -25.86 -26.08 -24.51
N ALA A 202 -26.84 -25.59 -23.75
CA ALA A 202 -28.25 -25.90 -23.97
C ALA A 202 -28.66 -25.61 -25.42
N SER A 203 -29.49 -26.49 -25.99
CA SER A 203 -29.97 -26.32 -27.36
C SER A 203 -30.80 -25.04 -27.50
N CYS A 204 -30.53 -24.29 -28.56
CA CYS A 204 -31.18 -23.00 -28.83
C CYS A 204 -31.42 -22.79 -30.33
N LYS A 205 -32.33 -21.87 -30.65
CA LYS A 205 -32.57 -21.38 -32.02
C LYS A 205 -32.19 -19.91 -32.17
N THR A 206 -32.46 -19.11 -31.15
CA THR A 206 -32.18 -17.67 -31.14
C THR A 206 -31.51 -17.25 -29.83
N ASP A 207 -30.88 -16.07 -29.83
CA ASP A 207 -30.23 -15.53 -28.63
C ASP A 207 -31.18 -15.41 -27.44
N SER A 208 -32.48 -15.22 -27.67
CA SER A 208 -33.51 -15.18 -26.64
C SER A 208 -33.73 -16.51 -25.91
N ASP A 209 -33.28 -17.63 -26.49
CA ASP A 209 -33.32 -18.94 -25.85
C ASP A 209 -32.18 -19.11 -24.84
N CYS A 210 -31.26 -18.13 -24.76
CA CYS A 210 -30.11 -18.13 -23.87
C CYS A 210 -30.19 -16.96 -22.88
N ARG A 211 -29.62 -17.14 -21.69
CA ARG A 211 -29.53 -16.11 -20.66
C ARG A 211 -28.25 -16.23 -19.86
N VAL A 212 -27.79 -15.10 -19.32
CA VAL A 212 -26.77 -15.09 -18.28
C VAL A 212 -27.39 -15.56 -16.98
N GLY A 213 -26.73 -16.48 -16.29
CA GLY A 213 -27.16 -17.06 -15.02
C GLY A 213 -26.00 -17.47 -14.14
N GLY A 214 -26.28 -18.29 -13.13
CA GLY A 214 -25.41 -18.49 -11.97
C GLY A 214 -25.44 -17.30 -11.00
N CYS A 215 -25.04 -17.54 -9.76
CA CYS A 215 -25.10 -16.51 -8.71
C CYS A 215 -24.19 -15.31 -8.99
N SER A 216 -23.08 -15.56 -9.70
CA SER A 216 -22.07 -14.55 -10.05
C SER A 216 -22.12 -14.18 -11.54
N GLY A 217 -23.22 -14.47 -12.25
CA GLY A 217 -23.35 -14.20 -13.68
C GLY A 217 -22.33 -14.96 -14.56
N GLN A 218 -21.77 -16.06 -14.05
CA GLN A 218 -20.68 -16.78 -14.70
C GLN A 218 -21.13 -17.80 -15.75
N VAL A 219 -22.44 -18.07 -15.85
CA VAL A 219 -22.98 -19.15 -16.69
C VAL A 219 -23.75 -18.56 -17.86
N CYS A 220 -23.44 -18.97 -19.09
CA CYS A 220 -24.33 -18.79 -20.22
C CYS A 220 -25.16 -20.07 -20.37
N MET A 221 -26.47 -19.96 -20.15
CA MET A 221 -27.35 -21.11 -20.02
C MET A 221 -28.63 -20.94 -20.85
N GLY A 222 -29.36 -22.04 -21.04
CA GLY A 222 -30.68 -21.98 -21.66
C GLY A 222 -31.67 -21.19 -20.79
N ALA A 223 -32.59 -20.48 -21.42
CA ALA A 223 -33.56 -19.63 -20.71
C ALA A 223 -34.40 -20.41 -19.69
N GLY A 224 -34.72 -21.67 -19.99
CA GLY A 224 -35.51 -22.56 -19.12
C GLY A 224 -34.69 -23.42 -18.15
N GLU A 225 -33.35 -23.34 -18.16
CA GLU A 225 -32.52 -24.04 -17.19
C GLU A 225 -32.50 -23.28 -15.85
N ASP A 226 -32.26 -23.99 -14.74
CA ASP A 226 -31.96 -23.37 -13.45
C ASP A 226 -30.73 -24.03 -12.84
N ILE A 227 -29.61 -23.31 -12.89
CA ILE A 227 -28.29 -23.80 -12.46
C ILE A 227 -27.90 -23.00 -11.23
N VAL A 228 -27.79 -23.71 -10.10
CA VAL A 228 -27.28 -23.16 -8.86
C VAL A 228 -25.77 -23.28 -8.85
N THR A 229 -25.09 -22.15 -8.74
CA THR A 229 -23.64 -22.08 -8.50
C THR A 229 -23.38 -21.57 -7.09
N THR A 230 -22.17 -21.72 -6.59
CA THR A 230 -21.73 -20.94 -5.44
C THR A 230 -21.76 -19.44 -5.79
N CYS A 231 -22.01 -18.62 -4.78
CA CYS A 231 -21.99 -17.15 -4.87
C CYS A 231 -20.58 -16.60 -4.64
N GLU A 232 -19.58 -17.32 -5.16
CA GLU A 232 -18.21 -16.86 -5.17
C GLU A 232 -18.02 -15.98 -6.41
N TRP A 233 -17.76 -14.70 -6.20
CA TRP A 233 -17.49 -13.79 -7.29
C TRP A 233 -16.02 -13.94 -7.74
N LYS A 234 -15.81 -14.13 -9.04
CA LYS A 234 -14.49 -14.04 -9.67
C LYS A 234 -14.48 -12.91 -10.68
N GLU A 235 -13.35 -12.23 -10.77
CA GLU A 235 -13.18 -11.04 -11.60
C GLU A 235 -13.35 -11.33 -13.10
N CYS A 236 -12.96 -12.54 -13.53
CA CYS A 236 -13.08 -13.03 -14.90
C CYS A 236 -14.52 -13.39 -15.33
N TYR A 237 -15.52 -13.18 -14.47
CA TYR A 237 -16.94 -13.27 -14.82
C TYR A 237 -17.50 -11.94 -15.38
N ASN A 238 -16.75 -10.84 -15.31
CA ASN A 238 -17.22 -9.54 -15.79
C ASN A 238 -17.16 -9.46 -17.33
N PRO A 239 -18.29 -9.40 -18.05
CA PRO A 239 -18.37 -9.72 -19.47
C PRO A 239 -18.01 -8.56 -20.41
N SER A 240 -17.07 -7.67 -20.07
CA SER A 240 -16.62 -6.65 -21.03
C SER A 240 -16.05 -7.33 -22.28
N GLY A 241 -16.70 -7.15 -23.43
CA GLY A 241 -16.34 -7.83 -24.67
C GLY A 241 -16.81 -9.29 -24.79
N MET A 242 -17.68 -9.77 -23.90
CA MET A 242 -18.30 -11.10 -23.99
C MET A 242 -19.84 -10.97 -23.95
N ARG A 243 -20.55 -11.79 -24.73
CA ARG A 243 -22.01 -11.92 -24.63
C ARG A 243 -22.42 -13.38 -24.52
N CYS A 244 -23.52 -13.64 -23.83
CA CYS A 244 -24.22 -14.92 -23.89
C CYS A 244 -25.18 -14.92 -25.08
N GLY A 245 -25.15 -15.96 -25.91
CA GLY A 245 -26.04 -16.07 -27.08
C GLY A 245 -26.07 -17.46 -27.69
N CYS A 246 -26.94 -17.64 -28.69
CA CYS A 246 -27.11 -18.89 -29.41
C CYS A 246 -26.15 -18.94 -30.61
N VAL A 247 -25.14 -19.80 -30.52
CA VAL A 247 -24.15 -19.98 -31.59
C VAL A 247 -24.05 -21.47 -31.89
N ASN A 248 -24.15 -21.83 -33.17
CA ASN A 248 -24.16 -23.22 -33.62
C ASN A 248 -25.21 -24.09 -32.91
N ASN A 249 -26.41 -23.53 -32.68
CA ASN A 249 -27.53 -24.16 -31.98
C ASN A 249 -27.25 -24.51 -30.50
N ALA A 250 -26.24 -23.90 -29.87
CA ALA A 250 -25.94 -24.06 -28.45
C ALA A 250 -25.75 -22.70 -27.75
N CYS A 251 -26.31 -22.56 -26.55
CA CYS A 251 -26.10 -21.39 -25.71
C CYS A 251 -24.66 -21.33 -25.20
N GLN A 252 -23.93 -20.28 -25.59
CA GLN A 252 -22.54 -20.11 -25.18
C GLN A 252 -22.09 -18.66 -25.09
N TRP A 253 -21.06 -18.44 -24.28
CA TRP A 253 -20.31 -17.20 -24.25
C TRP A 253 -19.53 -17.01 -25.55
N VAL A 254 -19.63 -15.83 -26.15
CA VAL A 254 -18.87 -15.45 -27.35
C VAL A 254 -18.29 -14.05 -27.20
N LYS A 255 -17.08 -13.86 -27.75
CA LYS A 255 -16.44 -12.54 -27.81
C LYS A 255 -17.20 -11.65 -28.79
N ILE A 256 -17.48 -10.41 -28.39
CA ILE A 256 -18.15 -9.38 -29.21
C ILE A 256 -17.15 -8.75 -30.16
#